data_AF-A0AAD9PQD0-F1
#
_entry.id   AF-A0AAD9PQD0-F1
#
_cell.length_a   1.000
_cell.length_b   1.000
_cell.length_c   1.000
_cell.angle_alpha   90.00
_cell.angle_beta   90.00
_cell.angle_gamma   90.00
#
_symmetry.space_group_name_H-M   'P 1'
#
loop_
_entity.id
_entity.type
_entity.pdbx_description
1 polymer ?
#
loop_
_entity_poly.entity_id
_entity_poly.type
_entity_poly.pdbx_seq_one_letter_code
_entity_poly.pdbx_strand_id
1 'polypeptide(L)'
;MKLPTMYNTNLQLRNFSRNLSNKKHDVEQTVTSSQHEVFEHESRFKPALGSSRKPLCSNCHTSGHNKTTCSFAPCSFATTCKEIKRHPAEEKYFKARQSELKAVKTKLKQLEDDLMSKNKLFVQLNVIRSDPERYLRIITTGAKVPSWLVLNTDMIRKLERI
;
A
#
# COMPACT_ATOMS: atom_id res chain seq x y z
N MET A 1 -14.66 27.91 -31.03
CA MET A 1 -14.60 26.44 -30.85
C MET A 1 -13.15 26.00 -30.67
N LYS A 2 -12.78 25.39 -29.52
CA LYS A 2 -11.50 24.68 -29.33
C LYS A 2 -11.78 23.27 -28.80
N LEU A 3 -12.24 22.39 -29.70
CA LEU A 3 -12.49 20.96 -29.46
C LEU A 3 -11.23 20.05 -29.54
N PRO A 4 -10.15 20.36 -30.30
CA PRO A 4 -8.99 19.46 -30.44
C PRO A 4 -8.19 19.23 -29.14
N THR A 5 -8.12 20.24 -28.26
CA THR A 5 -7.37 20.16 -27.00
C THR A 5 -7.96 19.17 -26.02
N MET A 6 -9.30 19.05 -25.92
CA MET A 6 -9.96 18.18 -24.95
C MET A 6 -9.92 16.68 -25.29
N TYR A 7 -9.82 16.34 -26.58
CA TYR A 7 -9.70 14.94 -27.03
C TYR A 7 -8.33 14.36 -26.67
N ASN A 8 -7.27 15.17 -26.85
CA ASN A 8 -5.90 14.80 -26.49
C ASN A 8 -5.77 14.60 -24.96
N THR A 9 -6.42 15.45 -24.15
CA THR A 9 -6.45 15.32 -22.68
C THR A 9 -7.12 14.02 -22.21
N ASN A 10 -8.19 13.57 -22.88
CA ASN A 10 -8.89 12.33 -22.53
C ASN A 10 -8.05 11.08 -22.81
N LEU A 11 -7.36 11.04 -23.95
CA LEU A 11 -6.46 9.94 -24.29
C LEU A 11 -5.28 9.86 -23.31
N GLN A 12 -4.70 11.01 -22.96
CA GLN A 12 -3.63 11.09 -21.96
C GLN A 12 -4.10 10.60 -20.58
N LEU A 13 -5.29 11.00 -20.12
CA LEU A 13 -5.85 10.54 -18.85
C LEU A 13 -6.10 9.03 -18.84
N ARG A 14 -6.63 8.46 -19.93
CA ARG A 14 -6.82 7.00 -20.04
C ARG A 14 -5.50 6.24 -19.97
N ASN A 15 -4.47 6.71 -20.70
CA ASN A 15 -3.15 6.08 -20.69
C ASN A 15 -2.51 6.18 -19.29
N PHE A 16 -2.68 7.32 -18.62
CA PHE A 16 -2.20 7.52 -17.26
C PHE A 16 -2.90 6.60 -16.25
N SER A 17 -4.24 6.50 -16.29
CA SER A 17 -5.00 5.57 -15.42
C SER A 17 -4.58 4.11 -15.66
N ARG A 18 -4.35 3.71 -16.92
CA ARG A 18 -3.85 2.37 -17.25
C ARG A 18 -2.46 2.12 -16.65
N ASN A 19 -1.54 3.07 -16.78
CA ASN A 19 -0.20 2.95 -16.21
C ASN A 19 -0.26 2.82 -14.68
N LEU A 20 -1.05 3.68 -14.00
CA LEU A 20 -1.29 3.59 -12.56
C LEU A 20 -1.89 2.24 -12.15
N SER A 21 -2.85 1.72 -12.92
CA SER A 21 -3.47 0.42 -12.66
C SER A 21 -2.45 -0.72 -12.74
N ASN A 22 -1.57 -0.72 -13.74
CA ASN A 22 -0.51 -1.72 -13.86
C ASN A 22 0.48 -1.61 -12.69
N LYS A 23 0.92 -0.39 -12.37
CA LYS A 23 1.82 -0.15 -11.24
C LYS A 23 1.19 -0.54 -9.90
N LYS A 24 -0.11 -0.32 -9.74
CA LYS A 24 -0.88 -0.77 -8.57
C LYS A 24 -0.77 -2.29 -8.44
N HIS A 25 -1.07 -3.01 -9.51
CA HIS A 25 -1.02 -4.48 -9.52
C HIS A 25 0.37 -5.03 -9.17
N ASP A 26 1.45 -4.46 -9.71
CA ASP A 26 2.82 -4.86 -9.38
C ASP A 26 3.14 -4.65 -7.89
N VAL A 27 2.68 -3.53 -7.33
CA VAL A 27 2.85 -3.22 -5.91
C VAL A 27 1.98 -4.15 -5.04
N GLU A 28 0.76 -4.51 -5.45
CA GLU A 28 -0.10 -5.47 -4.75
C GLU A 28 0.54 -6.86 -4.65
N GLN A 29 1.15 -7.33 -5.74
CA GLN A 29 1.91 -8.58 -5.73
C GLN A 29 3.09 -8.50 -4.75
N THR A 30 3.81 -7.37 -4.76
CA THR A 30 4.91 -7.12 -3.82
C THR A 30 4.43 -7.13 -2.36
N VAL A 31 3.30 -6.47 -2.06
CA VAL A 31 2.70 -6.48 -0.72
C VAL A 31 2.36 -7.90 -0.29
N THR A 32 1.75 -8.69 -1.17
CA THR A 32 1.35 -10.07 -0.89
C THR A 32 2.57 -10.94 -0.56
N SER A 33 3.61 -10.85 -1.38
CA SER A 33 4.87 -11.58 -1.17
C SER A 33 5.55 -11.18 0.15
N SER A 34 5.75 -9.87 0.37
CA SER A 34 6.40 -9.37 1.59
C SER A 34 5.57 -9.64 2.86
N GLN A 35 4.25 -9.61 2.77
CA GLN A 35 3.35 -9.95 3.86
C GLN A 35 3.48 -11.43 4.24
N HIS A 36 3.58 -12.31 3.24
CA HIS A 36 3.81 -13.74 3.47
C HIS A 36 5.18 -13.98 4.10
N GLU A 37 6.25 -13.37 3.60
CA GLU A 37 7.60 -13.48 4.19
C GLU A 37 7.64 -13.04 5.66
N VAL A 38 7.03 -11.89 5.98
CA VAL A 38 6.97 -11.39 7.37
C VAL A 38 6.16 -12.35 8.24
N PHE A 39 5.05 -12.89 7.74
CA PHE A 39 4.23 -13.85 8.46
C PHE A 39 4.99 -15.16 8.76
N GLU A 40 5.64 -15.74 7.75
CA GLU A 40 6.48 -16.95 7.90
C GLU A 40 7.63 -16.72 8.87
N HIS A 41 8.23 -15.53 8.85
CA HIS A 41 9.31 -15.23 9.78
C HIS A 41 8.80 -15.00 11.21
N GLU A 42 7.60 -14.45 11.39
CA GLU A 42 6.96 -14.28 12.70
C GLU A 42 6.48 -15.61 13.28
N SER A 43 5.93 -16.50 12.44
CA SER A 43 5.43 -17.82 12.85
C SER A 43 6.54 -18.69 13.45
N ARG A 44 7.78 -18.54 12.97
CA ARG A 44 8.97 -19.21 13.53
C ARG A 44 9.23 -18.91 14.99
N PHE A 45 8.70 -17.83 15.54
CA PHE A 45 8.85 -17.44 16.95
C PHE A 45 7.57 -17.59 17.78
N LYS A 46 6.41 -17.84 17.15
CA LYS A 46 5.16 -18.08 17.87
C LYS A 46 5.11 -19.53 18.37
N PRO A 47 4.65 -19.79 19.60
CA PRO A 47 4.33 -21.14 20.04
C PRO A 47 3.26 -21.75 19.13
N ALA A 48 3.34 -23.06 18.89
CA ALA A 48 2.27 -23.78 18.21
C ALA A 48 0.96 -23.64 19.01
N LEU A 49 -0.17 -23.44 18.32
CA LEU A 49 -1.49 -23.35 18.94
C LEU A 49 -1.72 -24.57 19.85
N GLY A 50 -1.94 -24.31 21.15
CA GLY A 50 -2.18 -25.34 22.17
C GLY A 50 -0.95 -25.76 22.99
N SER A 51 0.27 -25.34 22.63
CA SER A 51 1.46 -25.56 23.45
C SER A 51 1.78 -24.31 24.29
N SER A 52 1.52 -24.37 25.60
CA SER A 52 2.03 -23.38 26.56
C SER A 52 3.53 -23.51 26.81
N ARG A 53 4.14 -24.61 26.37
CA ARG A 53 5.57 -24.87 26.55
C ARG A 53 6.34 -24.22 25.41
N LYS A 54 7.07 -23.16 25.74
CA LYS A 54 8.16 -22.65 24.89
C LYS A 54 9.13 -23.79 24.61
N PRO A 55 9.62 -23.95 23.36
CA PRO A 55 10.71 -24.88 23.08
C PRO A 55 11.89 -24.58 24.01
N LEU A 56 12.38 -25.61 24.70
CA LEU A 56 13.49 -25.46 25.62
C LEU A 56 14.77 -25.36 24.79
N CYS A 57 15.32 -24.15 24.68
CA CYS A 57 16.68 -23.94 24.21
C CYS A 57 17.65 -24.48 25.28
N SER A 58 18.55 -25.38 24.92
CA SER A 58 19.64 -25.81 25.80
C SER A 58 20.87 -24.89 25.74
N ASN A 59 20.87 -23.86 24.88
CA ASN A 59 22.03 -22.99 24.65
C ASN A 59 22.07 -21.78 25.59
N CYS A 60 23.26 -21.21 25.78
CA CYS A 60 23.51 -20.09 26.69
C CYS A 60 23.01 -18.75 26.13
N HIS A 61 22.36 -17.93 26.97
CA HIS A 61 21.80 -16.61 26.62
C HIS A 61 22.24 -15.44 27.52
N THR A 62 23.01 -15.73 28.57
CA THR A 62 23.15 -14.84 29.72
C THR A 62 24.57 -14.36 29.94
N SER A 63 24.70 -13.03 29.90
CA SER A 63 25.59 -12.27 30.77
C SER A 63 25.13 -12.46 32.22
N GLY A 64 26.03 -12.88 33.12
CA GLY A 64 25.73 -13.12 34.54
C GLY A 64 26.38 -14.38 35.13
N HIS A 65 26.79 -15.30 34.27
CA HIS A 65 27.89 -16.24 34.53
C HIS A 65 29.09 -15.74 33.73
N ASN A 66 30.30 -15.86 34.27
CA ASN A 66 31.50 -15.66 33.45
C ASN A 66 31.48 -16.69 32.32
N LYS A 67 31.80 -16.26 31.10
CA LYS A 67 31.75 -17.07 29.85
C LYS A 67 32.48 -18.43 29.95
N THR A 68 33.30 -18.59 30.98
CA THR A 68 34.09 -19.76 31.36
C THR A 68 33.34 -20.82 32.18
N THR A 69 32.20 -20.52 32.82
CA THR A 69 31.48 -21.48 33.69
C THR A 69 30.19 -22.03 33.08
N CYS A 70 29.76 -21.52 31.92
CA CYS A 70 28.61 -22.09 31.22
C CYS A 70 29.07 -23.26 30.33
N SER A 71 28.50 -24.45 30.56
CA SER A 71 28.77 -25.66 29.77
C SER A 71 28.15 -25.64 28.37
N PHE A 72 27.25 -24.69 28.09
CA PHE A 72 26.55 -24.60 26.82
C PHE A 72 27.08 -23.45 25.96
N ALA A 73 27.27 -23.72 24.67
CA ALA A 73 27.56 -22.67 23.70
C ALA A 73 26.33 -21.74 23.51
N PRO A 74 26.52 -20.47 23.15
CA PRO A 74 25.42 -19.62 22.70
C PRO A 74 24.82 -20.16 21.40
N CYS A 75 23.50 -20.05 21.23
CA CYS A 75 22.87 -20.41 19.97
C CYS A 75 23.17 -19.37 18.88
N SER A 76 23.39 -19.83 17.65
CA SER A 76 23.65 -18.96 16.51
C SER A 76 22.40 -18.28 15.96
N PHE A 77 21.22 -18.92 16.07
CA PHE A 77 19.99 -18.45 15.42
C PHE A 77 18.78 -18.38 16.36
N ALA A 78 17.94 -17.37 16.17
CA ALA A 78 16.71 -17.20 16.94
C ALA A 78 15.70 -18.31 16.68
N THR A 79 15.80 -19.02 15.55
CA THR A 79 14.95 -20.19 15.25
C THR A 79 15.21 -21.37 16.18
N THR A 80 16.42 -21.46 16.74
CA THR A 80 16.85 -22.46 17.73
C THR A 80 16.23 -22.20 19.10
N CYS A 81 16.32 -20.95 19.59
CA CYS A 81 15.87 -20.60 20.94
C CYS A 81 14.45 -20.02 21.00
N LYS A 82 13.88 -19.64 19.86
CA LYS A 82 12.61 -18.91 19.72
C LYS A 82 12.59 -17.52 20.37
N GLU A 83 13.74 -16.96 20.74
CA GLU A 83 13.86 -15.64 21.38
C GLU A 83 14.62 -14.64 20.52
N ILE A 84 13.95 -14.01 19.54
CA ILE A 84 14.59 -13.04 18.64
C ILE A 84 15.27 -11.85 19.37
N LYS A 85 14.79 -11.47 20.55
CA LYS A 85 15.40 -10.41 21.38
C LYS A 85 16.82 -10.75 21.87
N ARG A 86 17.20 -12.03 21.86
CA ARG A 86 18.56 -12.49 22.18
C ARG A 86 19.49 -12.48 20.96
N HIS A 87 18.95 -12.21 19.77
CA HIS A 87 19.65 -12.22 18.48
C HIS A 87 19.53 -10.86 17.79
N PRO A 88 20.28 -9.84 18.24
CA PRO A 88 20.09 -8.45 17.80
C PRO A 88 20.27 -8.24 16.30
N ALA A 89 21.13 -9.04 15.64
CA ALA A 89 21.31 -8.99 14.19
C ALA A 89 20.05 -9.45 13.43
N GLU A 90 19.47 -10.59 13.84
CA GLU A 90 18.21 -11.11 13.27
C GLU A 90 17.03 -10.20 13.61
N GLU A 91 16.98 -9.65 14.84
CA GLU A 91 15.95 -8.69 15.24
C GLU A 91 15.98 -7.43 14.37
N LYS A 92 17.18 -6.88 14.12
CA LYS A 92 17.37 -5.72 13.25
C LYS A 92 16.90 -6.03 11.83
N TYR A 93 17.28 -7.19 11.28
CA TYR A 93 16.84 -7.63 9.96
C TYR A 93 15.31 -7.76 9.87
N PHE A 94 14.68 -8.40 10.86
CA PHE A 94 13.23 -8.59 10.87
C PHE A 94 12.47 -7.26 10.99
N LYS A 95 12.94 -6.34 11.84
CA LYS A 95 12.38 -4.98 11.94
C LYS A 95 12.52 -4.17 10.65
N ALA A 96 13.62 -4.36 9.91
CA ALA A 96 13.80 -3.74 8.60
C ALA A 96 12.75 -4.27 7.61
N ARG A 97 12.55 -5.59 7.53
CA ARG A 97 11.50 -6.19 6.68
C ARG A 97 10.08 -5.73 7.02
N GLN A 98 9.76 -5.61 8.31
CA GLN A 98 8.47 -5.05 8.74
C GLN A 98 8.30 -3.59 8.30
N SER A 99 9.38 -2.79 8.36
CA SER A 99 9.37 -1.39 7.93
C SER A 99 9.22 -1.27 6.41
N GLU A 100 9.92 -2.12 5.64
CA GLU A 100 9.77 -2.23 4.18
C GLU A 100 8.32 -2.56 3.80
N LEU A 101 7.71 -3.58 4.43
CA LEU A 101 6.31 -3.94 4.19
C LEU A 101 5.35 -2.77 4.46
N LYS A 102 5.56 -2.02 5.55
CA LYS A 102 4.76 -0.82 5.84
C LYS A 102 4.91 0.24 4.74
N ALA A 103 6.14 0.51 4.30
CA ALA A 103 6.41 1.47 3.24
C ALA A 103 5.75 1.08 1.91
N VAL A 104 5.81 -0.21 1.54
CA VAL A 104 5.14 -0.71 0.32
C VAL A 104 3.61 -0.61 0.44
N LYS A 105 3.02 -0.94 1.60
CA LYS A 105 1.57 -0.73 1.84
C LYS A 105 1.16 0.73 1.73
N THR A 106 1.97 1.66 2.23
CA THR A 106 1.70 3.10 2.06
C THR A 106 1.74 3.51 0.59
N LYS A 107 2.71 3.00 -0.19
CA LYS A 107 2.76 3.23 -1.65
C LYS A 107 1.52 2.67 -2.35
N LEU A 108 1.05 1.49 -1.95
CA LEU A 108 -0.17 0.91 -2.52
C LEU A 108 -1.37 1.83 -2.29
N LYS A 109 -1.58 2.27 -1.04
CA LYS A 109 -2.67 3.19 -0.71
C LYS A 109 -2.60 4.49 -1.52
N GLN A 110 -1.41 5.07 -1.66
CA GLN A 110 -1.23 6.28 -2.48
C GLN A 110 -1.62 6.04 -3.94
N LEU A 111 -1.26 4.89 -4.52
CA LEU A 111 -1.64 4.55 -5.90
C LEU A 111 -3.15 4.37 -6.06
N GLU A 112 -3.84 3.83 -5.04
CA GLU A 112 -5.30 3.72 -5.03
C GLU A 112 -5.97 5.09 -5.00
N ASP A 113 -5.50 5.99 -4.12
CA ASP A 113 -6.00 7.36 -4.02
C ASP A 113 -5.76 8.15 -5.32
N ASP A 114 -4.59 7.98 -5.93
CA ASP A 114 -4.24 8.58 -7.22
C ASP A 114 -5.13 8.06 -8.35
N LEU A 115 -5.35 6.74 -8.41
CA LEU A 115 -6.21 6.11 -9.42
C LEU A 115 -7.65 6.61 -9.29
N MET A 116 -8.19 6.65 -8.07
CA MET A 116 -9.52 7.18 -7.79
C MET A 116 -9.67 8.64 -8.21
N SER A 117 -8.66 9.46 -7.90
CA SER A 117 -8.64 10.87 -8.30
C SER A 117 -8.64 11.05 -9.83
N LYS A 118 -7.87 10.23 -10.55
CA LYS A 118 -7.81 10.28 -12.02
C LYS A 118 -9.09 9.76 -12.68
N ASN A 119 -9.69 8.70 -12.14
CA ASN A 119 -10.97 8.19 -12.62
C ASN A 119 -12.09 9.22 -12.40
N LYS A 120 -12.10 9.91 -11.26
CA LYS A 120 -13.03 11.01 -10.98
C LYS A 120 -12.90 12.12 -12.05
N LEU A 121 -11.69 12.57 -12.34
CA LEU A 121 -11.44 13.58 -13.39
C LEU A 121 -11.91 13.11 -14.77
N PHE A 122 -11.65 11.84 -15.10
CA PHE A 122 -12.10 11.26 -16.37
C PHE A 122 -13.63 11.25 -16.49
N VAL A 123 -14.34 10.86 -15.43
CA VAL A 123 -15.82 10.91 -15.39
C VAL A 123 -16.32 12.35 -15.52
N GLN A 124 -15.73 13.31 -14.79
CA GLN A 124 -16.08 14.73 -14.89
C GLN A 124 -16.00 15.25 -16.32
N LEU A 125 -14.88 15.00 -17.00
CA LEU A 125 -14.67 15.45 -18.37
C LEU A 125 -15.67 14.83 -19.34
N ASN A 126 -16.02 13.55 -19.17
CA ASN A 126 -17.03 12.91 -20.01
C ASN A 126 -18.44 13.45 -19.76
N VAL A 127 -18.79 13.78 -18.51
CA VAL A 127 -20.07 14.40 -18.16
C VAL A 127 -20.18 15.79 -18.80
N ILE A 128 -19.17 16.65 -18.62
CA ILE A 128 -19.13 17.98 -19.26
C ILE A 128 -19.24 17.86 -20.78
N ARG A 129 -18.52 16.90 -21.38
CA ARG A 129 -18.54 16.69 -22.83
C ARG A 129 -19.91 16.24 -23.35
N SER A 130 -20.66 15.48 -22.55
CA SER A 130 -21.98 14.98 -22.96
C SER A 130 -23.03 16.10 -23.06
N ASP A 131 -22.91 17.14 -22.23
CA ASP A 131 -23.83 18.29 -22.23
C ASP A 131 -23.13 19.56 -21.71
N PRO A 132 -22.30 20.21 -22.56
CA PRO A 132 -21.51 21.36 -22.12
C PRO A 132 -22.36 22.54 -21.64
N GLU A 133 -23.54 22.75 -22.21
CA GLU A 133 -24.41 23.88 -21.87
C GLU A 133 -25.05 23.70 -20.49
N ARG A 134 -25.32 22.46 -20.06
CA ARG A 134 -25.79 22.17 -18.71
C ARG A 134 -24.70 22.28 -17.64
N TYR A 135 -23.47 21.88 -17.97
CA TYR A 135 -22.39 21.75 -16.99
C TYR A 135 -21.38 22.90 -17.00
N LEU A 136 -21.43 23.80 -17.99
CA LEU A 136 -20.61 25.02 -18.03
C LEU A 136 -21.51 26.25 -17.87
N ARG A 137 -21.07 27.20 -17.05
CA ARG A 137 -21.69 28.53 -16.94
C ARG A 137 -20.77 29.58 -17.54
N ILE A 138 -21.36 30.62 -18.12
CA ILE A 138 -20.63 31.78 -18.60
C ILE A 138 -20.53 32.77 -17.44
N ILE A 139 -19.31 33.20 -17.10
CA ILE A 139 -19.09 34.25 -16.10
C ILE A 139 -19.06 35.64 -16.76
N THR A 140 -19.06 36.69 -15.96
CA THR A 140 -19.10 38.11 -16.40
C THR A 140 -18.01 38.46 -17.42
N THR A 141 -16.88 37.77 -17.41
CA THR A 141 -15.79 37.94 -18.39
C THR A 141 -16.02 37.22 -19.73
N GLY A 142 -17.16 36.55 -19.91
CA GLY A 142 -17.46 35.72 -21.07
C GLY A 142 -16.81 34.33 -21.07
N ALA A 143 -15.99 34.01 -20.05
CA ALA A 143 -15.36 32.70 -19.94
C ALA A 143 -16.36 31.60 -19.53
N LYS A 144 -16.22 30.41 -20.12
CA LYS A 144 -16.97 29.20 -19.71
C LYS A 144 -16.23 28.50 -18.57
N VAL A 145 -16.90 28.33 -17.42
CA VAL A 145 -16.35 27.63 -16.25
C VAL A 145 -17.29 26.51 -15.80
N PRO A 146 -16.79 25.41 -15.23
CA PRO A 146 -17.64 24.34 -14.72
C PRO A 146 -18.60 24.81 -13.62
N SER A 147 -19.87 24.43 -13.75
CA SER A 147 -20.85 24.54 -12.68
C SER A 147 -20.68 23.37 -11.71
N TRP A 148 -19.75 23.52 -10.74
CA TRP A 148 -19.39 22.45 -9.81
C TRP A 148 -20.56 21.85 -9.02
N LEU A 149 -21.56 22.66 -8.67
CA LEU A 149 -22.75 22.18 -7.96
C LEU A 149 -23.51 21.15 -8.81
N VAL A 150 -23.89 21.53 -10.03
CA VAL A 150 -24.63 20.67 -10.97
C VAL A 150 -23.80 19.44 -11.35
N LEU A 151 -22.51 19.65 -11.60
CA LEU A 151 -21.58 18.59 -11.96
C LEU A 151 -21.46 17.53 -10.87
N ASN A 152 -21.26 17.95 -9.61
CA ASN A 152 -21.06 17.03 -8.49
C ASN A 152 -22.33 16.24 -8.17
N THR A 153 -23.51 16.88 -8.20
CA THR A 153 -24.80 16.20 -7.97
C THR A 153 -25.06 15.10 -9.00
N ASP A 154 -24.85 15.39 -10.29
CA ASP A 154 -25.04 14.38 -11.34
C ASP A 154 -23.91 13.33 -11.38
N MET A 155 -22.70 13.69 -10.96
CA MET A 155 -21.58 12.75 -10.85
C MET A 155 -21.81 11.68 -9.79
N ILE A 156 -22.27 12.07 -8.60
CA ILE A 156 -22.52 11.12 -7.49
C ILE A 156 -23.50 10.05 -7.98
N ARG A 157 -24.60 10.46 -8.59
CA ARG A 157 -25.62 9.56 -9.16
C ARG A 157 -25.09 8.66 -10.28
N LYS A 158 -24.06 9.10 -11.03
CA LYS A 158 -23.42 8.29 -12.10
C LYS A 158 -22.35 7.35 -11.56
N LEU A 159 -21.64 7.72 -10.51
CA LEU A 159 -20.65 6.86 -9.84
C LEU A 159 -21.32 5.73 -9.04
N GLU A 160 -22.48 5.97 -8.44
CA GLU A 160 -23.26 4.93 -7.72
C GLU A 160 -23.82 3.83 -8.64
N ARG A 161 -23.79 4.01 -9.96
CA ARG A 161 -24.27 3.05 -10.96
C ARG A 161 -23.16 2.18 -11.58
N ILE A 162 -21.91 2.37 -11.16
CA ILE A 162 -20.72 1.62 -11.60
C ILE A 162 -20.32 0.69 -10.47
#